data_AF-A0AAW0CHS8-F1
#
_entry.id   AF-A0AAW0CHS8-F1
#
_cell.length_a   1.000
_cell.length_b   1.000
_cell.length_c   1.000
_cell.angle_alpha   90.00
_cell.angle_beta   90.00
_cell.angle_gamma   90.00
#
_symmetry.space_group_name_H-M   'P 1'
#
loop_
_entity.id
_entity.type
_entity.pdbx_description
1 polymer ?
#
loop_
_entity_poly.entity_id
_entity_poly.type
_entity_poly.pdbx_seq_one_letter_code
_entity_poly.pdbx_strand_id
1 'polypeptide(L)'
;ESHALLSHFREGGGFVSGSTPPPSTAGPNFKPNDLDIYAFDFDEDRTLDLLKNSFQFATVHKSDNPYQDIAGIARTHWLKKGPHVINLMVMTSGNAAAAIFQFHSTIVMNYISGWGVFCAYPELTMSGKSIANPSALASERERKRAIYCFDKYGERGIDHRGTLSDHKAWSSHACGVDPSCPTTLRALHDSHSLFIPFASVDLRTA
;
A
#
# COMPACT_ATOMS: atom_id res chain seq x y z
N GLU A 1 -11.54 10.73 16.81
CA GLU A 1 -11.48 9.26 16.59
C GLU A 1 -10.39 8.82 15.62
N SER A 2 -10.08 9.58 14.55
CA SER A 2 -9.00 9.28 13.58
C SER A 2 -7.60 9.10 14.17
N HIS A 3 -7.35 9.60 15.38
CA HIS A 3 -6.08 9.40 16.10
C HIS A 3 -5.90 8.03 16.73
N ALA A 4 -6.98 7.27 17.00
CA ALA A 4 -6.87 6.01 17.76
C ALA A 4 -6.07 4.95 16.99
N LEU A 5 -6.37 4.77 15.69
CA LEU A 5 -5.67 3.82 14.85
C LEU A 5 -4.20 4.22 14.60
N LEU A 6 -3.94 5.50 14.35
CA LEU A 6 -2.57 5.99 14.18
C LEU A 6 -1.76 5.90 15.47
N SER A 7 -2.37 6.14 16.63
CA SER A 7 -1.70 5.98 17.93
C SER A 7 -1.40 4.51 18.20
N HIS A 8 -2.35 3.62 17.93
CA HIS A 8 -2.14 2.18 17.98
C HIS A 8 -0.97 1.73 17.10
N PHE A 9 -0.88 2.24 15.87
CA PHE A 9 0.25 1.97 14.98
C PHE A 9 1.60 2.50 15.48
N ARG A 10 1.64 3.62 16.22
CA ARG A 10 2.90 4.11 16.82
C ARG A 10 3.44 3.16 17.88
N GLU A 11 2.55 2.47 18.60
CA GLU A 11 2.93 1.54 19.66
C GLU A 11 3.23 0.14 19.11
N GLY A 12 2.40 -0.35 18.19
CA GLY A 12 2.46 -1.71 17.66
C GLY A 12 3.24 -1.87 16.35
N GLY A 13 3.60 -0.77 15.67
CA GLY A 13 4.35 -0.81 14.41
C GLY A 13 3.51 -1.11 13.15
N GLY A 14 2.18 -1.02 13.24
CA GLY A 14 1.28 -1.25 12.11
C GLY A 14 1.25 -0.12 11.07
N PHE A 15 0.64 -0.40 9.93
CA PHE A 15 0.41 0.59 8.88
C PHE A 15 -0.78 0.22 7.97
N VAL A 16 -1.25 1.20 7.22
CA VAL A 16 -2.27 1.08 6.18
C VAL A 16 -1.60 1.19 4.81
N SER A 17 -2.01 0.35 3.85
CA SER A 17 -1.54 0.43 2.46
C SER A 17 -2.67 0.01 1.50
N GLY A 18 -2.32 -0.45 0.30
CA GLY A 18 -3.22 -1.10 -0.63
C GLY A 18 -4.01 -0.16 -1.53
N SER A 19 -5.33 -0.34 -1.58
CA SER A 19 -6.21 0.24 -2.61
C SER A 19 -6.40 1.76 -2.57
N THR A 20 -5.89 2.40 -1.52
CA THR A 20 -5.99 3.83 -1.27
C THR A 20 -4.77 4.52 -1.86
N PRO A 21 -4.88 5.13 -3.06
CA PRO A 21 -3.77 5.87 -3.61
C PRO A 21 -3.53 7.10 -2.70
N PRO A 22 -2.31 7.65 -2.63
CA PRO A 22 -2.04 8.81 -1.80
C PRO A 22 -3.04 9.93 -2.07
N PRO A 23 -3.47 10.71 -1.06
CA PRO A 23 -4.54 11.69 -1.20
C PRO A 23 -4.37 12.68 -2.37
N SER A 24 -3.12 12.99 -2.72
CA SER A 24 -2.76 13.86 -3.86
C SER A 24 -3.11 13.29 -5.24
N THR A 25 -3.37 11.99 -5.33
CA THR A 25 -3.67 11.26 -6.58
C THR A 25 -5.09 10.72 -6.63
N ALA A 26 -5.82 10.80 -5.51
CA ALA A 26 -7.22 10.46 -5.44
C ALA A 26 -8.02 11.61 -6.05
N GLY A 27 -8.66 11.37 -7.21
CA GLY A 27 -9.60 12.33 -7.78
C GLY A 27 -10.72 12.70 -6.79
N PRO A 28 -11.41 13.83 -6.96
CA PRO A 28 -12.36 14.37 -5.98
C PRO A 28 -13.54 13.44 -5.65
N ASN A 29 -13.76 12.40 -6.46
CA ASN A 29 -14.83 11.42 -6.29
C ASN A 29 -14.34 10.06 -5.75
N PHE A 30 -13.07 9.94 -5.37
CA PHE A 30 -12.53 8.69 -4.83
C PHE A 30 -13.20 8.36 -3.49
N LYS A 31 -13.84 7.19 -3.42
CA LYS A 31 -14.35 6.62 -2.17
C LYS A 31 -13.61 5.31 -1.90
N PRO A 32 -12.78 5.23 -0.84
CA PRO A 32 -12.16 3.98 -0.45
C PRO A 32 -13.25 3.03 0.06
N ASN A 33 -13.39 1.89 -0.61
CA ASN A 33 -14.36 0.84 -0.24
C ASN A 33 -13.70 -0.27 0.59
N ASP A 34 -12.39 -0.44 0.42
CA ASP A 34 -11.51 -1.41 1.04
C ASP A 34 -10.33 -0.69 1.71
N LEU A 35 -9.92 -1.18 2.88
CA LEU A 35 -8.72 -0.71 3.58
C LEU A 35 -7.87 -1.91 3.96
N ASP A 36 -6.60 -1.88 3.57
CA ASP A 36 -5.63 -2.91 3.86
C ASP A 36 -4.77 -2.46 5.06
N ILE A 37 -4.91 -3.15 6.19
CA ILE A 37 -4.14 -2.91 7.42
C ILE A 37 -3.12 -4.02 7.59
N TYR A 38 -1.91 -3.63 8.00
CA TYR A 38 -0.83 -4.53 8.33
C TYR A 38 -0.47 -4.35 9.80
N ALA A 39 -0.45 -5.44 10.54
CA ALA A 39 -0.03 -5.47 11.94
C ALA A 39 0.94 -6.63 12.14
N PHE A 40 1.80 -6.53 13.15
CA PHE A 40 2.66 -7.65 13.54
C PHE A 40 1.88 -8.69 14.35
N ASP A 41 2.33 -9.93 14.32
CA ASP A 41 1.77 -11.05 15.08
C ASP A 41 1.62 -10.76 16.59
N PHE A 42 2.60 -10.11 17.21
CA PHE A 42 2.54 -9.74 18.62
C PHE A 42 1.48 -8.68 18.97
N ASP A 43 0.95 -7.96 17.96
CA ASP A 43 -0.04 -6.89 18.14
C ASP A 43 -1.38 -7.22 17.46
N GLU A 44 -1.55 -8.46 17.00
CA GLU A 44 -2.75 -8.96 16.30
C GLU A 44 -4.01 -8.79 17.15
N ASP A 45 -4.00 -9.29 18.38
CA ASP A 45 -5.17 -9.26 19.27
C ASP A 45 -5.58 -7.82 19.62
N ARG A 46 -4.60 -6.97 19.95
CA ARG A 46 -4.86 -5.54 20.23
C ARG A 46 -5.45 -4.84 19.01
N THR A 47 -4.94 -5.15 17.82
CA THR A 47 -5.46 -4.58 16.56
C THR A 47 -6.89 -5.05 16.29
N LEU A 48 -7.17 -6.34 16.47
CA LEU A 48 -8.52 -6.89 16.31
C LEU A 48 -9.50 -6.29 17.32
N ASP A 49 -9.11 -6.17 18.58
CA ASP A 49 -9.94 -5.57 19.64
C ASP A 49 -10.25 -4.11 19.34
N LEU A 50 -9.26 -3.34 18.87
CA LEU A 50 -9.48 -1.96 18.45
C LEU A 50 -10.50 -1.89 17.30
N LEU A 51 -10.32 -2.70 16.26
CA LEU A 51 -11.21 -2.71 15.09
C LEU A 51 -12.64 -3.16 15.44
N LYS A 52 -12.78 -4.17 16.32
CA LYS A 52 -14.08 -4.71 16.73
C LYS A 52 -14.79 -3.81 17.74
N ASN A 53 -14.10 -3.42 18.80
CA ASN A 53 -14.74 -2.79 19.96
C ASN A 53 -14.82 -1.27 19.79
N SER A 54 -13.80 -0.63 19.25
CA SER A 54 -13.80 0.83 19.04
C SER A 54 -14.40 1.22 17.69
N PHE A 55 -14.08 0.49 16.62
CA PHE A 55 -14.57 0.81 15.27
C PHE A 55 -15.82 0.03 14.84
N GLN A 56 -16.26 -0.97 15.61
CA GLN A 56 -17.49 -1.75 15.39
C GLN A 56 -17.47 -2.57 14.08
N PHE A 57 -16.29 -3.07 13.69
CA PHE A 57 -16.19 -4.02 12.60
C PHE A 57 -16.47 -5.46 13.08
N ALA A 58 -17.13 -6.25 12.25
CA ALA A 58 -17.33 -7.68 12.52
C ALA A 58 -16.41 -8.53 11.65
N THR A 59 -15.82 -9.59 12.21
CA THR A 59 -15.06 -10.57 11.43
C THR A 59 -15.99 -11.33 10.49
N VAL A 60 -15.54 -11.52 9.25
CA VAL A 60 -16.22 -12.34 8.25
C VAL A 60 -15.27 -13.43 7.75
N HIS A 61 -15.82 -14.60 7.44
CA HIS A 61 -15.06 -15.67 6.80
C HIS A 61 -15.04 -15.47 5.29
N LYS A 62 -13.85 -15.59 4.68
CA LYS A 62 -13.68 -15.78 3.25
C LYS A 62 -13.01 -17.12 3.00
N SER A 63 -13.51 -17.87 2.02
CA SER A 63 -12.88 -19.11 1.55
C SER A 63 -11.55 -18.85 0.85
N ASP A 64 -11.44 -17.71 0.19
CA ASP A 64 -10.32 -17.39 -0.69
C ASP A 64 -9.43 -16.33 -0.03
N ASN A 65 -8.15 -16.65 0.19
CA ASN A 65 -7.16 -15.69 0.64
C ASN A 65 -6.29 -15.21 -0.54
N PRO A 66 -6.52 -14.00 -1.07
CA PRO A 66 -5.70 -13.52 -2.17
C PRO A 66 -4.24 -13.24 -1.76
N TYR A 67 -3.95 -13.13 -0.46
CA TYR A 67 -2.64 -12.77 0.08
C TYR A 67 -1.81 -13.98 0.53
N GLN A 68 -2.29 -15.21 0.32
CA GLN A 68 -1.67 -16.44 0.82
C GLN A 68 -0.21 -16.64 0.34
N ASP A 69 0.17 -16.06 -0.80
CA ASP A 69 1.48 -16.25 -1.44
C ASP A 69 2.43 -15.07 -1.17
N ILE A 70 2.01 -14.05 -0.41
CA ILE A 70 2.86 -12.90 -0.10
C ILE A 70 3.77 -13.26 1.08
N ALA A 71 5.08 -13.23 0.84
CA ALA A 71 6.06 -13.56 1.86
C ALA A 71 5.94 -12.59 3.05
N GLY A 72 5.89 -13.17 4.25
CA GLY A 72 5.77 -12.44 5.52
C GLY A 72 4.35 -12.33 6.07
N ILE A 73 3.30 -12.63 5.29
CA ILE A 73 1.93 -12.67 5.80
C ILE A 73 1.68 -14.03 6.47
N ALA A 74 1.50 -14.02 7.80
CA ALA A 74 1.19 -15.21 8.59
C ALA A 74 -0.31 -15.55 8.56
N ARG A 75 -1.17 -14.53 8.69
CA ARG A 75 -2.63 -14.66 8.77
C ARG A 75 -3.31 -13.49 8.09
N THR A 76 -4.57 -13.68 7.72
CA THR A 76 -5.41 -12.61 7.21
C THR A 76 -6.78 -12.68 7.88
N HIS A 77 -7.27 -11.54 8.36
CA HIS A 77 -8.62 -11.38 8.88
C HIS A 77 -9.39 -10.44 7.97
N TRP A 78 -10.62 -10.83 7.63
CA TRP A 78 -11.53 -9.97 6.90
C TRP A 78 -12.54 -9.40 7.89
N LEU A 79 -12.68 -8.09 7.89
CA LEU A 79 -13.65 -7.40 8.74
C LEU A 79 -14.57 -6.52 7.90
N LYS A 80 -15.83 -6.39 8.32
CA LYS A 80 -16.85 -5.62 7.60
C LYS A 80 -17.68 -4.75 8.55
N LYS A 81 -18.02 -3.55 8.08
CA LYS A 81 -18.99 -2.64 8.70
C LYS A 81 -19.83 -1.96 7.59
N GLY A 82 -21.06 -2.42 7.39
CA GLY A 82 -21.89 -1.95 6.28
C GLY A 82 -21.21 -2.19 4.92
N PRO A 83 -21.00 -1.16 4.08
CA PRO A 83 -20.30 -1.30 2.80
C PRO A 83 -18.77 -1.34 2.93
N HIS A 84 -18.21 -1.03 4.12
CA HIS A 84 -16.77 -0.90 4.32
C HIS A 84 -16.12 -2.23 4.69
N VAL A 85 -14.97 -2.50 4.07
CA VAL A 85 -14.20 -3.73 4.29
C VAL A 85 -12.80 -3.36 4.77
N ILE A 86 -12.31 -4.07 5.79
CA ILE A 86 -10.92 -4.05 6.24
C ILE A 86 -10.33 -5.45 6.02
N ASN A 87 -9.17 -5.51 5.37
CA ASN A 87 -8.34 -6.70 5.36
C ASN A 87 -7.17 -6.45 6.34
N LEU A 88 -7.16 -7.16 7.46
CA LEU A 88 -6.04 -7.14 8.40
C LEU A 88 -5.07 -8.27 8.04
N MET A 89 -3.90 -7.92 7.54
CA MET A 89 -2.79 -8.83 7.27
C MET A 89 -1.84 -8.84 8.46
N VAL A 90 -1.69 -10.02 9.05
CA VAL A 90 -0.81 -10.23 10.20
C VAL A 90 0.55 -10.67 9.67
N MET A 91 1.57 -9.89 10.00
CA MET A 91 2.93 -10.06 9.52
C MET A 91 3.78 -10.84 10.54
N THR A 92 4.64 -11.73 10.07
CA THR A 92 5.72 -12.27 10.91
C THR A 92 6.73 -11.19 11.25
N SER A 93 7.33 -11.26 12.44
CA SER A 93 8.37 -10.32 12.87
C SER A 93 9.57 -10.33 11.91
N GLY A 94 10.01 -9.15 11.44
CA GLY A 94 11.21 -9.01 10.62
C GLY A 94 11.14 -7.89 9.58
N ASN A 95 10.09 -7.82 8.76
CA ASN A 95 9.94 -6.75 7.76
C ASN A 95 8.52 -6.68 7.17
N ALA A 96 7.58 -6.05 7.88
CA ALA A 96 6.22 -5.89 7.38
C ALA A 96 6.15 -5.08 6.07
N ALA A 97 7.07 -4.12 5.87
CA ALA A 97 7.14 -3.32 4.65
C ALA A 97 7.51 -4.16 3.41
N ALA A 98 8.20 -5.31 3.57
CA ALA A 98 8.52 -6.20 2.45
C ALA A 98 7.29 -6.75 1.72
N ALA A 99 6.16 -6.92 2.43
CA ALA A 99 4.90 -7.33 1.79
C ALA A 99 4.36 -6.24 0.84
N ILE A 100 4.63 -4.97 1.13
CA ILE A 100 4.20 -3.84 0.30
C ILE A 100 4.96 -3.84 -1.03
N PHE A 101 6.26 -4.10 -1.01
CA PHE A 101 7.08 -4.13 -2.23
C PHE A 101 6.86 -5.38 -3.09
N GLN A 102 6.05 -6.33 -2.64
CA GLN A 102 5.60 -7.48 -3.43
C GLN A 102 4.32 -7.20 -4.22
N PHE A 103 3.69 -6.03 -4.03
CA PHE A 103 2.52 -5.67 -4.83
C PHE A 103 2.84 -5.51 -6.31
N HIS A 104 1.79 -5.66 -7.13
CA HIS A 104 1.87 -5.73 -8.58
C HIS A 104 2.26 -4.44 -9.29
N SER A 105 2.25 -3.29 -8.60
CA SER A 105 2.55 -2.00 -9.20
C SER A 105 3.07 -0.98 -8.20
N THR A 106 3.82 0.02 -8.68
CA THR A 106 4.40 1.06 -7.84
C THR A 106 3.38 1.98 -7.18
N ILE A 107 2.18 2.16 -7.75
CA ILE A 107 1.15 3.06 -7.20
C ILE A 107 0.60 2.59 -5.84
N VAL A 108 0.70 1.29 -5.56
CA VAL A 108 0.27 0.68 -4.29
C VAL A 108 1.42 0.39 -3.34
N MET A 109 2.65 0.80 -3.67
CA MET A 109 3.83 0.62 -2.82
C MET A 109 4.04 1.78 -1.83
N ASN A 110 2.94 2.31 -1.33
CA ASN A 110 2.88 3.48 -0.45
C ASN A 110 2.15 3.07 0.84
N TYR A 111 2.50 3.66 1.98
CA TYR A 111 1.81 3.33 3.24
C TYR A 111 1.71 4.49 4.20
N ILE A 112 0.75 4.38 5.11
CA ILE A 112 0.50 5.31 6.20
C ILE A 112 0.78 4.56 7.50
N SER A 113 1.83 4.97 8.21
CA SER A 113 2.19 4.43 9.54
C SER A 113 1.65 5.32 10.65
N GLY A 114 1.89 4.96 11.91
CA GLY A 114 1.64 5.86 13.03
C GLY A 114 2.46 7.16 12.99
N TRP A 115 3.62 7.17 12.33
CA TRP A 115 4.55 8.32 12.32
C TRP A 115 4.38 9.25 11.13
N GLY A 116 3.85 8.76 10.01
CA GLY A 116 3.73 9.54 8.78
C GLY A 116 3.35 8.71 7.56
N VAL A 117 3.37 9.39 6.41
CA VAL A 117 3.08 8.82 5.10
C VAL A 117 4.39 8.53 4.38
N PHE A 118 4.55 7.31 3.88
CA PHE A 118 5.67 6.87 3.07
C PHE A 118 5.24 6.64 1.62
N CYS A 119 6.05 7.12 0.69
CA CYS A 119 5.89 6.90 -0.74
C CYS A 119 7.22 6.41 -1.36
N ALA A 120 7.21 5.19 -1.91
CA ALA A 120 8.41 4.57 -2.47
C ALA A 120 8.88 5.23 -3.78
N TYR A 121 7.91 5.68 -4.59
CA TYR A 121 8.12 6.23 -5.93
C TYR A 121 7.41 7.58 -6.07
N PRO A 122 7.89 8.64 -5.41
CA PRO A 122 7.21 9.93 -5.37
C PRO A 122 7.05 10.55 -6.75
N GLU A 123 8.06 10.51 -7.63
CA GLU A 123 7.97 11.08 -8.98
C GLU A 123 6.87 10.43 -9.82
N LEU A 124 6.83 9.09 -9.84
CA LEU A 124 5.78 8.34 -10.53
C LEU A 124 4.41 8.62 -9.93
N THR A 125 4.30 8.47 -8.61
CA THR A 125 3.03 8.57 -7.88
C THR A 125 2.42 9.95 -8.04
N MET A 126 3.18 11.02 -7.80
CA MET A 126 2.70 12.41 -7.91
C MET A 126 2.39 12.82 -9.36
N SER A 127 2.98 12.14 -10.35
CA SER A 127 2.66 12.35 -11.77
C SER A 127 1.45 11.54 -12.26
N GLY A 128 0.75 10.82 -11.37
CA GLY A 128 -0.34 9.93 -11.75
C GLY A 128 0.14 8.76 -12.62
N LYS A 129 1.36 8.28 -12.39
CA LYS A 129 2.02 7.24 -13.19
C LYS A 129 2.39 6.04 -12.35
N SER A 130 2.41 4.88 -12.99
CA SER A 130 2.79 3.64 -12.34
C SER A 130 3.48 2.72 -13.34
N ILE A 131 4.30 1.83 -12.79
CA ILE A 131 4.87 0.70 -13.55
C ILE A 131 4.54 -0.62 -12.88
N ALA A 132 4.55 -1.70 -13.66
CA ALA A 132 4.38 -3.05 -13.16
C ALA A 132 5.59 -3.47 -12.30
N ASN A 133 5.32 -4.19 -11.22
CA ASN A 133 6.38 -4.88 -10.49
C ASN A 133 6.79 -6.13 -11.29
N PRO A 134 8.07 -6.32 -11.67
CA PRO A 134 8.51 -7.50 -12.39
C PRO A 134 8.14 -8.82 -11.70
N SER A 135 8.15 -8.86 -10.36
CA SER A 135 7.77 -10.08 -9.62
C SER A 135 6.31 -10.46 -9.85
N ALA A 136 5.42 -9.48 -10.04
CA ALA A 136 4.01 -9.73 -10.32
C ALA A 136 3.71 -10.16 -11.76
N LEU A 137 4.74 -10.26 -12.61
CA LEU A 137 4.64 -10.80 -13.95
C LEU A 137 5.23 -12.22 -14.05
N ALA A 138 5.73 -12.77 -12.94
CA ALA A 138 6.44 -14.05 -12.90
C ALA A 138 5.53 -15.26 -13.16
N SER A 139 4.28 -15.24 -12.70
CA SER A 139 3.28 -16.27 -12.99
C SER A 139 2.04 -15.73 -13.71
N GLU A 140 1.32 -16.63 -14.39
CA GLU A 140 0.06 -16.29 -15.08
C GLU A 140 -1.02 -15.75 -14.13
N ARG A 141 -1.08 -16.30 -12.90
CA ARG A 141 -2.03 -15.84 -11.88
C ARG A 141 -1.71 -14.42 -11.43
N GLU A 142 -0.44 -14.11 -11.18
CA GLU A 142 -0.02 -12.76 -10.78
C GLU A 142 -0.21 -11.77 -11.92
N ARG A 143 0.09 -12.17 -13.16
CA ARG A 143 -0.15 -11.35 -14.36
C ARG A 143 -1.62 -10.94 -14.49
N LYS A 144 -2.55 -11.87 -14.29
CA LYS A 144 -4.00 -11.57 -14.31
C LYS A 144 -4.39 -10.57 -13.22
N ARG A 145 -3.83 -10.70 -12.01
CA ARG A 145 -4.06 -9.74 -10.91
C ARG A 145 -3.47 -8.37 -11.23
N ALA A 146 -2.28 -8.33 -11.80
CA ALA A 146 -1.62 -7.11 -12.22
C ALA A 146 -2.48 -6.38 -13.25
N ILE A 147 -2.94 -7.06 -14.31
CA ILE A 147 -3.83 -6.50 -15.34
C ILE A 147 -5.12 -5.95 -14.71
N TYR A 148 -5.81 -6.74 -13.89
CA TYR A 148 -7.03 -6.28 -13.20
C TYR A 148 -6.78 -5.00 -12.40
N CYS A 149 -5.66 -4.93 -11.69
CA CYS A 149 -5.31 -3.73 -10.95
C CYS A 149 -4.95 -2.56 -11.86
N PHE A 150 -4.29 -2.79 -12.99
CA PHE A 150 -3.98 -1.74 -13.95
C PHE A 150 -5.26 -1.12 -14.51
N ASP A 151 -6.26 -1.94 -14.83
CA ASP A 151 -7.57 -1.46 -15.26
C ASP A 151 -8.25 -0.63 -14.14
N LYS A 152 -8.30 -1.18 -12.91
CA LYS A 152 -8.85 -0.51 -11.73
C LYS A 152 -8.23 0.87 -11.46
N TYR A 153 -6.91 1.01 -11.63
CA TYR A 153 -6.22 2.29 -11.43
C TYR A 153 -6.23 3.18 -12.67
N GLY A 154 -6.30 2.61 -13.88
CA GLY A 154 -6.51 3.33 -15.13
C GLY A 154 -7.84 4.09 -15.12
N GLU A 155 -8.91 3.45 -14.63
CA GLU A 155 -10.21 4.11 -14.40
C GLU A 155 -10.13 5.28 -13.40
N ARG A 156 -9.10 5.31 -12.55
CA ARG A 156 -8.82 6.39 -11.59
C ARG A 156 -7.88 7.46 -12.14
N GLY A 157 -7.54 7.39 -13.42
CA GLY A 157 -6.66 8.36 -14.10
C GLY A 157 -5.17 8.07 -13.97
N ILE A 158 -4.78 6.87 -13.50
CA ILE A 158 -3.37 6.48 -13.43
C ILE A 158 -2.91 5.93 -14.78
N ASP A 159 -1.85 6.52 -15.34
CA ASP A 159 -1.18 6.01 -16.53
C ASP A 159 -0.26 4.84 -16.10
N HIS A 160 -0.73 3.61 -16.31
CA HIS A 160 0.00 2.40 -15.95
C HIS A 160 0.78 1.83 -17.14
N ARG A 161 2.04 1.44 -16.92
CA ARG A 161 2.92 0.86 -17.94
C ARG A 161 3.63 -0.40 -17.48
N GLY A 162 4.05 -1.25 -18.41
CA GLY A 162 4.83 -2.44 -18.08
C GLY A 162 6.23 -2.09 -17.59
N THR A 163 6.87 -1.10 -18.21
CA THR A 163 8.21 -0.63 -17.85
C THR A 163 8.27 0.89 -17.79
N LEU A 164 9.33 1.42 -17.18
CA LEU A 164 9.55 2.86 -17.02
C LEU A 164 9.75 3.57 -18.38
N SER A 165 10.42 2.93 -19.34
CA SER A 165 10.69 3.51 -20.66
C SER A 165 9.43 3.76 -21.50
N ASP A 166 8.33 3.08 -21.19
CA ASP A 166 7.05 3.29 -21.89
C ASP A 166 6.40 4.63 -21.52
N HIS A 167 6.82 5.22 -20.39
CA HIS A 167 6.48 6.60 -20.06
C HIS A 167 7.40 7.54 -20.82
N LYS A 168 6.84 8.40 -21.68
CA LYS A 168 7.62 9.35 -22.51
C LYS A 168 8.66 10.15 -21.71
N ALA A 169 8.30 10.56 -20.48
CA ALA A 169 9.16 11.35 -19.60
C ALA A 169 10.40 10.57 -19.07
N TRP A 170 10.39 9.24 -19.14
CA TRP A 170 11.52 8.38 -18.75
C TRP A 170 11.98 7.46 -19.90
N SER A 171 11.71 7.86 -21.15
CA SER A 171 12.10 7.08 -22.33
C SER A 171 13.62 6.89 -22.47
N SER A 172 14.40 7.80 -21.89
CA SER A 172 15.88 7.78 -21.88
C SER A 172 16.48 7.41 -20.51
N HIS A 173 15.72 6.78 -19.62
CA HIS A 173 16.24 6.38 -18.32
C HIS A 173 17.38 5.34 -18.46
N ALA A 174 18.36 5.38 -17.57
CA ALA A 174 19.41 4.40 -17.41
C ALA A 174 18.96 3.29 -16.45
N CYS A 175 18.79 2.08 -16.99
CA CYS A 175 18.43 0.91 -16.20
C CYS A 175 19.45 0.64 -15.08
N GLY A 176 18.96 0.40 -13.86
CA GLY A 176 19.79 0.11 -12.69
C GLY A 176 20.43 1.34 -12.04
N VAL A 177 20.19 2.54 -12.60
CA VAL A 177 20.67 3.81 -12.08
C VAL A 177 19.50 4.68 -11.65
N ASP A 178 18.50 4.85 -12.52
CA ASP A 178 17.39 5.74 -12.22
C ASP A 178 16.53 5.21 -11.06
N PRO A 179 16.12 6.05 -10.09
CA PRO A 179 15.46 5.56 -8.88
C PRO A 179 14.11 4.90 -9.11
N SER A 180 13.42 5.29 -10.18
CA SER A 180 12.12 4.72 -10.55
C SER A 180 12.25 3.50 -11.46
N CYS A 181 13.47 3.11 -11.85
CA CYS A 181 13.69 1.94 -12.68
C CYS A 181 13.48 0.66 -11.87
N PRO A 182 12.71 -0.33 -12.36
CA PRO A 182 12.50 -1.60 -11.66
C PRO A 182 13.77 -2.41 -11.36
N THR A 183 14.86 -2.15 -12.09
CA THR A 183 16.13 -2.84 -11.90
C THR A 183 17.09 -2.12 -10.95
N THR A 184 16.74 -0.92 -10.48
CA THR A 184 17.53 -0.18 -9.50
C THR A 184 17.25 -0.73 -8.11
N LEU A 185 18.29 -1.14 -7.39
CA LEU A 185 18.17 -1.55 -6.01
C LEU A 185 17.83 -0.33 -5.15
N ARG A 186 16.67 -0.37 -4.49
CA ARG A 186 16.17 0.68 -3.59
C ARG A 186 16.24 0.22 -2.14
N ALA A 187 16.40 1.17 -1.23
CA ALA A 187 16.28 0.95 0.20
C ALA A 187 15.15 1.81 0.77
N LEU A 188 14.50 1.34 1.83
CA LEU A 188 13.41 2.08 2.49
C LEU A 188 13.77 3.50 2.92
N HIS A 189 15.06 3.78 3.11
CA HIS A 189 15.60 5.04 3.61
C HIS A 189 16.54 5.70 2.60
N ASP A 190 16.46 5.33 1.32
CA ASP A 190 17.20 6.06 0.29
C ASP A 190 16.59 7.44 0.00
N SER A 191 17.39 8.30 -0.62
CA SER A 191 17.04 9.69 -0.94
C SER A 191 15.97 9.86 -2.01
N HIS A 192 15.45 8.77 -2.57
CA HIS A 192 14.48 8.77 -3.65
C HIS A 192 13.10 8.28 -3.20
N SER A 193 12.97 7.97 -1.91
CA SER A 193 11.68 7.78 -1.24
C SER A 193 11.23 9.09 -0.59
N LEU A 194 9.93 9.24 -0.38
CA LEU A 194 9.37 10.38 0.33
C LEU A 194 8.73 9.90 1.63
N PHE A 195 9.14 10.50 2.76
CA PHE A 195 8.48 10.32 4.04
C PHE A 195 8.02 11.66 4.58
N ILE A 196 6.72 11.80 4.82
CA ILE A 196 6.12 13.00 5.40
C ILE A 196 5.69 12.66 6.83
N PRO A 197 6.43 13.09 7.86
CA PRO A 197 6.05 12.83 9.24
C PRO A 197 4.81 13.65 9.62
N PHE A 198 3.91 13.08 10.42
CA PHE A 198 2.74 13.83 10.89
C PHE A 198 3.11 15.01 11.80
N ALA A 199 4.28 14.96 12.44
CA ALA A 199 4.77 16.05 13.28
C ALA A 199 5.16 17.31 12.48
N SER A 200 5.41 17.20 11.17
CA SER A 200 5.81 18.33 10.33
C SER A 200 4.66 19.04 9.62
N VAL A 201 3.40 18.61 9.83
CA VAL A 201 2.22 19.19 9.19
C VAL A 201 1.41 19.93 10.25
N ASP A 202 1.41 21.27 10.23
CA ASP A 202 0.47 22.06 11.03
C ASP A 202 -0.91 21.98 10.37
N LEU A 203 -1.74 21.05 10.85
CA LEU A 203 -3.10 20.79 10.33
C LEU A 203 -4.08 21.96 10.59
N ARG A 204 -3.61 23.08 11.17
CA ARG A 204 -4.43 24.26 11.46
C ARG A 204 -4.49 25.28 10.32
N THR A 205 -3.74 25.08 9.24
CA THR A 205 -3.68 26.01 8.10
C THR A 205 -4.05 25.39 6.76
N ALA A 206 -4.68 24.21 6.74
CA ALA A 206 -5.16 23.54 5.52
C ALA A 206 -6.68 23.53 5.43
#